data_AF-A0A1C4Z4C5-F1
#
_entry.id   AF-A0A1C4Z4C5-F1
#
_cell.length_a   1.000
_cell.length_b   1.000
_cell.length_c   1.000
_cell.angle_alpha   90.00
_cell.angle_beta   90.00
_cell.angle_gamma   90.00
#
_symmetry.space_group_name_H-M   'P 1'
#
loop_
_entity.id
_entity.type
_entity.pdbx_description
1 polymer ?
#
loop_
_entity_poly.entity_id
_entity_poly.type
_entity_poly.pdbx_seq_one_letter_code
_entity_poly.pdbx_strand_id
1 'polypeptide(L)'
;MTHLARRRMLAAATAGLLSAALGVATAPATAAPRTATASACKLTTLTYPAGVYRAEANAVDPTGRFIAGKALRVREEGNQNFLLVWDRRRLTTIESSLAENVADVNTAGTVVGSGWADGRLRPWVLRDGAVAPLPTPPGGAGATAINTTGDVVGSGVDPDTGDPFPVRWPAARPGTFEVLDLPAFAEPAGITEDGTIVGTAGEFAAWTGWVRYPDGRVEALTVPGALTTIVFAAQGHWAIGRVNLGDGNQVKVRWDLRDGSWSRLADELPLLTDVNSRGTVVGGDRIARGDTSRLLPGGGAQVGVGARAIADTGTVVGFRNDDGRLTPVRWTGC
;
A
#
# COMPACT_ATOMS: atom_id res chain seq x y z
N MET A 1 -25.47 44.61 18.31
CA MET A 1 -25.99 44.85 16.94
C MET A 1 -26.50 43.53 16.40
N THR A 2 -27.82 43.39 16.45
CA THR A 2 -28.61 42.20 16.14
C THR A 2 -29.13 42.28 14.71
N HIS A 3 -28.91 41.27 13.89
CA HIS A 3 -29.69 41.09 12.65
C HIS A 3 -30.29 39.68 12.59
N LEU A 4 -31.59 39.66 12.88
CA LEU A 4 -32.57 38.64 12.55
C LEU A 4 -33.10 38.90 11.13
N ALA A 5 -33.09 37.89 10.25
CA ALA A 5 -33.94 37.82 9.05
C ALA A 5 -34.08 36.33 8.66
N ARG A 6 -35.11 35.59 9.11
CA ARG A 6 -36.46 35.43 8.53
C ARG A 6 -36.56 35.12 7.03
N ARG A 7 -36.97 33.86 6.78
CA ARG A 7 -37.97 33.34 5.83
C ARG A 7 -37.66 33.42 4.33
N ARG A 8 -37.83 32.29 3.63
CA ARG A 8 -39.09 31.94 2.93
C ARG A 8 -39.05 30.49 2.41
N MET A 9 -40.12 29.75 2.74
CA MET A 9 -40.54 28.54 2.05
C MET A 9 -41.02 28.89 0.64
N LEU A 10 -40.73 28.06 -0.36
CA LEU A 10 -41.49 27.99 -1.60
C LEU A 10 -41.82 26.54 -1.92
N ALA A 11 -43.10 26.36 -2.22
CA ALA A 11 -43.77 25.11 -2.49
C ALA A 11 -43.79 24.79 -3.99
N ALA A 12 -43.89 23.49 -4.28
CA ALA A 12 -44.64 22.84 -5.35
C ALA A 12 -44.46 23.27 -6.82
N ALA A 13 -44.08 22.30 -7.65
CA ALA A 13 -44.77 22.01 -8.91
C ALA A 13 -44.48 20.55 -9.33
N THR A 14 -45.38 19.65 -8.95
CA THR A 14 -45.49 18.29 -9.51
C THR A 14 -46.23 18.37 -10.84
N ALA A 15 -45.52 18.25 -11.95
CA ALA A 15 -46.12 18.02 -13.26
C ALA A 15 -46.11 16.51 -13.55
N GLY A 16 -47.29 15.90 -13.47
CA GLY A 16 -47.51 14.53 -13.91
C GLY A 16 -47.52 14.44 -15.43
N LEU A 17 -46.71 13.53 -15.97
CA LEU A 17 -46.79 13.05 -17.35
C LEU A 17 -47.18 11.58 -17.31
N LEU A 18 -48.43 11.31 -17.67
CA LEU A 18 -48.95 9.97 -17.95
C LEU A 18 -48.42 9.52 -19.31
N SER A 19 -47.37 8.71 -19.31
CA SER A 19 -46.91 7.97 -20.49
C SER A 19 -47.54 6.58 -20.48
N ALA A 20 -48.47 6.34 -21.39
CA ALA A 20 -49.02 5.01 -21.67
C ALA A 20 -47.93 4.15 -22.32
N ALA A 21 -47.33 3.24 -21.56
CA ALA A 21 -46.39 2.26 -22.06
C ALA A 21 -47.14 1.01 -22.54
N LEU A 22 -47.05 0.72 -23.84
CA LEU A 22 -47.44 -0.54 -24.46
C LEU A 22 -46.61 -1.69 -23.86
N GLY A 23 -47.30 -2.60 -23.17
CA GLY A 23 -46.69 -3.80 -22.59
C GLY A 23 -46.29 -4.79 -23.68
N VAL A 24 -45.01 -4.75 -24.08
CA VAL A 24 -44.37 -5.86 -24.78
C VAL A 24 -43.95 -6.87 -23.71
N ALA A 25 -44.61 -8.02 -23.67
CA ALA A 25 -44.25 -9.14 -22.80
C ALA A 25 -42.88 -9.71 -23.24
N THR A 26 -41.79 -9.13 -22.74
CA THR A 26 -40.46 -9.73 -22.83
C THR A 26 -40.40 -10.87 -21.84
N ALA A 27 -40.45 -12.11 -22.34
CA ALA A 27 -40.12 -13.28 -21.54
C ALA A 27 -38.74 -13.06 -20.88
N PRO A 28 -38.58 -13.29 -19.56
CA PRO A 28 -37.29 -13.17 -18.92
C PRO A 28 -36.36 -14.20 -19.55
N ALA A 29 -35.38 -13.74 -20.33
CA ALA A 29 -34.30 -14.57 -20.78
C ALA A 29 -33.50 -14.98 -19.54
N THR A 30 -33.77 -16.18 -19.02
CA THR A 30 -32.99 -16.80 -17.96
C THR A 30 -31.60 -17.06 -18.53
N ALA A 31 -30.69 -16.10 -18.38
CA ALA A 31 -29.30 -16.28 -18.76
C ALA A 31 -28.77 -17.46 -17.93
N ALA A 32 -28.45 -18.57 -18.62
CA ALA A 32 -27.81 -19.70 -17.98
C ALA A 32 -26.58 -19.18 -17.20
N PRO A 33 -26.41 -19.58 -15.93
CA PRO A 33 -25.27 -19.13 -15.14
C PRO A 33 -24.01 -19.49 -15.92
N ARG A 34 -23.31 -18.48 -16.42
CA ARG A 34 -21.96 -18.67 -16.95
C ARG A 34 -21.13 -19.11 -15.77
N THR A 35 -20.89 -20.41 -15.66
CA THR A 35 -19.78 -20.96 -14.90
C THR A 35 -18.52 -20.42 -15.55
N ALA A 36 -18.14 -19.20 -15.16
CA ALA A 36 -16.82 -18.68 -15.41
C ALA A 36 -15.87 -19.66 -14.73
N THR A 37 -15.27 -20.55 -15.52
CA THR A 37 -14.13 -21.35 -15.06
C THR A 37 -13.13 -20.36 -14.51
N ALA A 38 -12.95 -20.37 -13.19
CA ALA A 38 -12.01 -19.50 -12.52
C ALA A 38 -10.67 -19.66 -13.22
N SER A 39 -10.22 -18.62 -13.92
CA SER A 39 -8.92 -18.65 -14.58
C SER A 39 -7.88 -18.95 -13.51
N ALA A 40 -7.02 -19.94 -13.77
CA ALA A 40 -5.91 -20.20 -12.88
C ALA A 40 -5.03 -18.93 -12.82
N CYS A 41 -4.67 -18.52 -11.59
CA CYS A 41 -3.72 -17.46 -11.33
C CYS A 41 -2.43 -17.74 -12.12
N LYS A 42 -1.95 -16.78 -12.92
CA LYS A 42 -0.81 -16.95 -13.83
C LYS A 42 0.40 -16.21 -13.30
N LEU A 43 1.46 -16.95 -13.01
CA LEU A 43 2.79 -16.43 -12.69
C LEU A 43 3.55 -16.03 -13.97
N THR A 44 4.23 -14.89 -13.94
CA THR A 44 5.13 -14.43 -15.02
C THR A 44 6.36 -13.77 -14.41
N THR A 45 7.55 -14.22 -14.80
CA THR A 45 8.82 -13.55 -14.46
C THR A 45 8.92 -12.21 -15.17
N LEU A 46 9.23 -11.15 -14.43
CA LEU A 46 9.49 -9.83 -14.99
C LEU A 46 10.91 -9.78 -15.54
N THR A 47 11.16 -8.96 -16.56
CA THR A 47 12.51 -8.76 -17.09
C THR A 47 13.38 -8.06 -16.05
N TYR A 48 14.64 -8.45 -15.91
CA TYR A 48 15.62 -7.80 -15.02
C TYR A 48 17.02 -7.85 -15.65
N PRO A 49 17.97 -6.98 -15.22
CA PRO A 49 19.30 -6.93 -15.83
C PRO A 49 20.06 -8.25 -15.71
N ALA A 50 20.81 -8.62 -16.73
CA ALA A 50 21.67 -9.79 -16.68
C ALA A 50 22.78 -9.64 -15.61
N GLY A 51 23.21 -10.76 -15.03
CA GLY A 51 24.30 -10.80 -14.05
C GLY A 51 23.98 -10.18 -12.69
N VAL A 52 22.71 -9.85 -12.39
CA VAL A 52 22.31 -9.51 -11.02
C VAL A 52 22.14 -10.79 -10.20
N TYR A 53 22.58 -10.74 -8.94
CA TYR A 53 22.48 -11.82 -7.98
C TYR A 53 21.04 -11.95 -7.44
N ARG A 54 20.39 -10.82 -7.16
CA ARG A 54 19.03 -10.73 -6.62
C ARG A 54 18.24 -9.66 -7.35
N ALA A 55 16.97 -9.94 -7.64
CA ALA A 55 16.03 -8.96 -8.16
C ALA A 55 14.60 -9.25 -7.64
N GLU A 56 13.87 -8.20 -7.28
CA GLU A 56 12.51 -8.29 -6.72
C GLU A 56 11.63 -7.18 -7.28
N ALA A 57 10.32 -7.42 -7.35
CA ALA A 57 9.31 -6.37 -7.48
C ALA A 57 8.71 -6.09 -6.10
N ASN A 58 8.75 -4.84 -5.66
CA ASN A 58 8.40 -4.44 -4.29
C ASN A 58 7.07 -3.69 -4.23
N ALA A 59 6.76 -2.88 -5.23
CA ALA A 59 5.55 -2.06 -5.27
C ALA A 59 4.87 -2.13 -6.65
N VAL A 60 3.55 -1.92 -6.67
CA VAL A 60 2.75 -1.84 -7.90
C VAL A 60 1.68 -0.78 -7.73
N ASP A 61 1.48 0.06 -8.75
CA ASP A 61 0.45 1.10 -8.67
C ASP A 61 -0.96 0.49 -8.74
N PRO A 62 -2.00 1.21 -8.30
CA PRO A 62 -3.37 0.69 -8.31
C PRO A 62 -3.86 0.18 -9.68
N THR A 63 -3.35 0.73 -10.79
CA THR A 63 -3.72 0.27 -12.13
C THR A 63 -2.97 -0.98 -12.59
N GLY A 64 -1.90 -1.38 -11.89
CA GLY A 64 -1.02 -2.48 -12.29
C GLY A 64 -0.12 -2.16 -13.50
N ARG A 65 -0.02 -0.88 -13.89
CA ARG A 65 0.77 -0.41 -15.02
C ARG A 65 2.23 -0.28 -14.64
N PHE A 66 2.51 0.40 -13.52
CA PHE A 66 3.82 0.67 -12.99
C PHE A 66 4.14 -0.33 -11.89
N ILE A 67 5.29 -0.97 -12.01
CA ILE A 67 5.87 -1.82 -10.97
C ILE A 67 7.24 -1.21 -10.65
N ALA A 68 7.58 -1.16 -9.38
CA ALA A 68 8.89 -0.73 -8.91
C ALA A 68 9.52 -1.82 -8.05
N GLY A 69 10.85 -1.91 -8.09
CA GLY A 69 11.59 -2.89 -7.32
C GLY A 69 13.08 -2.64 -7.35
N LYS A 70 13.86 -3.62 -6.90
CA LYS A 70 15.31 -3.48 -6.79
C LYS A 70 16.05 -4.69 -7.32
N ALA A 71 17.29 -4.46 -7.73
CA ALA A 71 18.26 -5.52 -7.98
C ALA A 71 19.62 -5.21 -7.37
N LEU A 72 20.36 -6.28 -7.09
CA LEU A 72 21.70 -6.24 -6.55
C LEU A 72 22.62 -7.06 -7.45
N ARG A 73 23.72 -6.44 -7.88
CA ARG A 73 24.87 -7.13 -8.46
C ARG A 73 26.03 -7.08 -7.47
N VAL A 74 26.61 -8.23 -7.17
CA VAL A 74 27.81 -8.34 -6.33
C VAL A 74 29.03 -8.27 -7.25
N ARG A 75 29.96 -7.37 -6.95
CA ARG A 75 31.26 -7.23 -7.62
C ARG A 75 32.39 -7.36 -6.59
N GLU A 76 33.62 -7.54 -7.06
CA GLU A 76 34.80 -7.58 -6.18
C GLU A 76 34.96 -6.27 -5.37
N GLU A 77 34.66 -5.13 -5.99
CA GLU A 77 34.75 -3.79 -5.38
C GLU A 77 33.52 -3.41 -4.53
N GLY A 78 32.51 -4.30 -4.43
CA GLY A 78 31.33 -4.09 -3.60
C GLY A 78 30.00 -4.32 -4.31
N ASN A 79 28.93 -3.87 -3.65
CA ASN A 79 27.55 -4.05 -4.08
C ASN A 79 27.11 -2.93 -5.03
N GLN A 80 26.56 -3.30 -6.18
CA GLN A 80 25.93 -2.39 -7.12
C GLN A 80 24.41 -2.55 -7.05
N ASN A 81 23.74 -1.52 -6.53
CA ASN A 81 22.28 -1.46 -6.41
C ASN A 81 21.64 -0.85 -7.66
N PHE A 82 20.50 -1.41 -8.06
CA PHE A 82 19.68 -0.92 -9.16
C PHE A 82 18.24 -0.70 -8.69
N LEU A 83 17.69 0.45 -9.03
CA LEU A 83 16.26 0.68 -9.06
C LEU A 83 15.69 0.13 -10.37
N LEU A 84 14.68 -0.71 -10.25
CA LEU A 84 13.96 -1.31 -11.37
C LEU A 84 12.58 -0.66 -11.48
N VAL A 85 12.25 -0.15 -12.66
CA VAL A 85 10.91 0.39 -12.95
C VAL A 85 10.38 -0.26 -14.20
N TRP A 86 9.23 -0.92 -14.09
CA TRP A 86 8.52 -1.47 -15.24
C TRP A 86 7.31 -0.60 -15.55
N ASP A 87 7.26 -0.01 -16.76
CA ASP A 87 6.01 0.49 -17.35
C ASP A 87 5.45 -0.61 -18.25
N ARG A 88 4.41 -1.30 -17.77
CA ARG A 88 3.77 -2.49 -18.34
C ARG A 88 4.71 -3.69 -18.47
N ARG A 89 5.60 -3.65 -19.46
CA ARG A 89 6.58 -4.71 -19.77
C ARG A 89 7.95 -4.14 -20.13
N ARG A 90 8.07 -2.82 -20.22
CA ARG A 90 9.33 -2.16 -20.53
C ARG A 90 10.05 -1.87 -19.21
N LEU A 91 11.22 -2.48 -19.04
CA LEU A 91 12.11 -2.22 -17.91
C LEU A 91 12.97 -0.99 -18.19
N THR A 92 13.02 -0.10 -17.21
CA THR A 92 14.06 0.92 -17.03
C THR A 92 14.88 0.53 -15.81
N THR A 93 16.20 0.58 -15.94
CA THR A 93 17.15 0.28 -14.86
C THR A 93 17.93 1.54 -14.54
N ILE A 94 17.96 1.92 -13.26
CA ILE A 94 18.65 3.12 -12.78
C ILE A 94 19.65 2.67 -11.73
N GLU A 95 20.93 2.95 -11.96
CA GLU A 95 21.97 2.75 -10.95
C GLU A 95 21.95 3.92 -9.99
N SER A 96 21.81 3.63 -8.69
CA SER A 96 21.82 4.65 -7.65
C SER A 96 22.18 4.01 -6.32
N SER A 97 23.17 4.57 -5.64
CA SER A 97 23.51 4.20 -4.26
C SER A 97 22.44 4.60 -3.26
N LEU A 98 21.60 5.59 -3.60
CA LEU A 98 20.50 6.07 -2.76
C LEU A 98 19.25 5.17 -2.85
N ALA A 99 19.02 4.51 -3.99
CA ALA A 99 17.79 3.75 -4.25
C ALA A 99 17.84 2.30 -3.74
N GLU A 100 18.23 2.11 -2.48
CA GLU A 100 18.39 0.78 -1.88
C GLU A 100 17.07 0.08 -1.57
N ASN A 101 16.06 0.83 -1.12
CA ASN A 101 14.74 0.31 -0.77
C ASN A 101 13.65 1.08 -1.49
N VAL A 102 12.86 0.36 -2.29
CA VAL A 102 11.61 0.84 -2.88
C VAL A 102 10.51 0.67 -1.84
N ALA A 103 9.81 1.75 -1.55
CA ALA A 103 8.65 1.73 -0.67
C ALA A 103 7.37 1.58 -1.48
N ASP A 104 7.14 2.46 -2.47
CA ASP A 104 5.85 2.52 -3.15
C ASP A 104 5.94 3.21 -4.54
N VAL A 105 4.90 3.06 -5.38
CA VAL A 105 4.77 3.69 -6.71
C VAL A 105 3.33 4.08 -7.01
N ASN A 106 3.11 5.34 -7.44
CA ASN A 106 1.78 5.82 -7.80
C ASN A 106 1.44 5.68 -9.29
N THR A 107 0.21 6.05 -9.67
CA THR A 107 -0.31 5.93 -11.04
C THR A 107 0.38 6.85 -12.06
N ALA A 108 1.16 7.83 -11.61
CA ALA A 108 1.99 8.68 -12.46
C ALA A 108 3.38 8.05 -12.73
N GLY A 109 3.68 6.90 -12.12
CA GLY A 109 5.01 6.27 -12.18
C GLY A 109 6.04 6.96 -11.29
N THR A 110 5.61 7.80 -10.35
CA THR A 110 6.50 8.35 -9.32
C THR A 110 6.77 7.26 -8.30
N VAL A 111 8.05 6.94 -8.08
CA VAL A 111 8.49 5.91 -7.12
C VAL A 111 9.11 6.60 -5.92
N VAL A 112 8.82 6.11 -4.72
CA VAL A 112 9.45 6.59 -3.49
C VAL A 112 10.15 5.45 -2.76
N GLY A 113 11.11 5.84 -1.93
CA GLY A 113 11.86 4.89 -1.15
C GLY A 113 12.82 5.54 -0.20
N SER A 114 13.70 4.71 0.36
CA SER A 114 14.73 5.15 1.29
C SER A 114 16.07 4.47 1.00
N GLY A 115 17.16 5.12 1.35
CA GLY A 115 18.49 4.52 1.34
C GLY A 115 19.43 5.21 2.32
N TRP A 116 20.62 4.67 2.50
CA TRP A 116 21.60 5.21 3.42
C TRP A 116 22.55 6.18 2.73
N ALA A 117 22.69 7.38 3.29
CA ALA A 117 23.75 8.32 2.92
C ALA A 117 24.23 9.09 4.15
N ASP A 118 25.53 9.30 4.25
CA ASP A 118 26.18 9.99 5.38
C ASP A 118 25.80 9.41 6.75
N GLY A 119 25.67 8.08 6.82
CA GLY A 119 25.31 7.36 8.04
C GLY A 119 23.87 7.58 8.52
N ARG A 120 22.99 8.12 7.68
CA ARG A 120 21.57 8.35 8.01
C ARG A 120 20.65 7.83 6.92
N LEU A 121 19.43 7.47 7.31
CA LEU A 121 18.38 7.14 6.36
C LEU A 121 17.95 8.43 5.63
N ARG A 122 17.87 8.33 4.30
CA ARG A 122 17.46 9.40 3.39
C ARG A 122 16.27 8.95 2.55
N PRO A 123 15.15 9.67 2.60
CA PRO A 123 14.03 9.46 1.70
C PRO A 123 14.39 10.02 0.31
N TRP A 124 13.89 9.38 -0.72
CA TRP A 124 14.09 9.81 -2.11
C TRP A 124 12.83 9.61 -2.93
N VAL A 125 12.77 10.34 -4.05
CA VAL A 125 11.73 10.23 -5.06
C VAL A 125 12.37 10.05 -6.43
N LEU A 126 11.86 9.11 -7.21
CA LEU A 126 12.10 9.02 -8.65
C LEU A 126 10.92 9.69 -9.35
N ARG A 127 11.20 10.76 -10.09
CA ARG A 127 10.24 11.40 -10.98
C ARG A 127 10.95 11.78 -12.27
N ASP A 128 10.28 11.60 -13.41
CA ASP A 128 10.81 11.92 -14.74
C ASP A 128 12.16 11.25 -15.05
N GLY A 129 12.37 10.05 -14.51
CA GLY A 129 13.60 9.27 -14.72
C GLY A 129 14.81 9.69 -13.86
N ALA A 130 14.65 10.67 -12.98
CA ALA A 130 15.71 11.15 -12.09
C ALA A 130 15.39 10.87 -10.62
N VAL A 131 16.35 10.28 -9.90
CA VAL A 131 16.28 10.07 -8.44
C VAL A 131 16.74 11.35 -7.76
N ALA A 132 15.89 11.93 -6.92
CA ALA A 132 16.19 13.11 -6.12
C ALA A 132 15.93 12.84 -4.63
N PRO A 133 16.79 13.36 -3.72
CA PRO A 133 16.52 13.27 -2.29
C PRO A 133 15.29 14.11 -1.92
N LEU A 134 14.50 13.63 -0.96
CA LEU A 134 13.46 14.41 -0.32
C LEU A 134 14.05 15.21 0.87
N PRO A 135 13.49 16.39 1.20
CA PRO A 135 13.85 17.14 2.41
C PRO A 135 13.86 16.24 3.64
N THR A 136 14.94 16.24 4.40
CA THR A 136 15.14 15.29 5.49
C THR A 136 15.35 16.05 6.81
N PRO A 137 14.64 15.67 7.90
CA PRO A 137 14.95 16.18 9.23
C PRO A 137 16.41 15.86 9.66
N PRO A 138 16.98 16.58 10.64
CA PRO A 138 18.37 16.38 11.04
C PRO A 138 18.73 14.92 11.38
N GLY A 139 17.89 14.19 12.12
CA GLY A 139 18.15 12.79 12.50
C GLY A 139 18.01 11.77 11.36
N GLY A 140 17.48 12.17 10.21
CA GLY A 140 17.15 11.26 9.10
C GLY A 140 15.65 11.06 8.92
N ALA A 141 15.27 10.41 7.83
CA ALA A 141 13.90 9.98 7.58
C ALA A 141 13.86 8.85 6.54
N GLY A 142 12.74 8.11 6.52
CA GLY A 142 12.42 7.15 5.47
C GLY A 142 11.00 7.34 4.96
N ALA A 143 10.82 7.22 3.65
CA ALA A 143 9.49 7.20 3.01
C ALA A 143 8.89 5.79 3.05
N THR A 144 7.58 5.70 3.28
CA THR A 144 6.83 4.44 3.40
C THR A 144 5.73 4.27 2.36
N ALA A 145 5.03 5.33 1.95
CA ALA A 145 3.95 5.24 0.96
C ALA A 145 3.76 6.55 0.18
N ILE A 146 3.13 6.46 -1.00
CA ILE A 146 2.78 7.60 -1.87
C ILE A 146 1.37 7.42 -2.45
N ASN A 147 0.56 8.48 -2.44
CA ASN A 147 -0.76 8.45 -3.10
C ASN A 147 -0.72 8.95 -4.57
N THR A 148 -1.86 8.93 -5.27
CA THR A 148 -2.00 9.40 -6.66
C THR A 148 -1.71 10.89 -6.84
N THR A 149 -1.96 11.73 -5.83
CA THR A 149 -1.61 13.17 -5.91
C THR A 149 -0.11 13.40 -5.77
N GLY A 150 0.62 12.39 -5.27
CA GLY A 150 2.07 12.40 -5.07
C GLY A 150 2.49 12.82 -3.68
N ASP A 151 1.56 12.91 -2.72
CA ASP A 151 1.90 13.10 -1.33
C ASP A 151 2.57 11.84 -0.79
N VAL A 152 3.70 12.04 -0.12
CA VAL A 152 4.50 10.95 0.45
C VAL A 152 4.39 11.01 1.96
N VAL A 153 4.30 9.86 2.61
CA VAL A 153 4.38 9.75 4.08
C VAL A 153 5.55 8.88 4.50
N GLY A 154 5.97 9.02 5.75
CA GLY A 154 7.07 8.26 6.31
C GLY A 154 7.39 8.67 7.73
N SER A 155 8.55 8.25 8.22
CA SER A 155 9.00 8.55 9.58
C SER A 155 10.33 9.30 9.56
N GLY A 156 10.40 10.39 10.30
CA GLY A 156 11.64 11.06 10.69
C GLY A 156 12.19 10.50 12.00
N VAL A 157 13.42 10.86 12.32
CA VAL A 157 14.08 10.49 13.59
C VAL A 157 14.52 11.77 14.30
N ASP A 158 14.21 11.88 15.58
CA ASP A 158 14.72 12.95 16.43
C ASP A 158 16.23 12.76 16.64
N PRO A 159 17.08 13.77 16.37
CA PRO A 159 18.53 13.60 16.44
C PRO A 159 19.06 13.41 17.87
N ASP A 160 18.30 13.84 18.89
CA ASP A 160 18.74 13.84 20.28
C ASP A 160 18.25 12.58 21.01
N THR A 161 17.00 12.18 20.79
CA THR A 161 16.41 11.00 21.45
C THR A 161 16.49 9.73 20.61
N GLY A 162 16.56 9.87 19.28
CA GLY A 162 16.43 8.75 18.35
C GLY A 162 14.98 8.31 18.13
N ASP A 163 14.00 9.01 18.70
CA ASP A 163 12.59 8.62 18.62
C ASP A 163 12.02 8.91 17.23
N PRO A 164 11.20 7.99 16.67
CA PRO A 164 10.53 8.22 15.41
C PRO A 164 9.38 9.24 15.57
N PHE A 165 9.19 10.06 14.54
CA PHE A 165 8.01 10.91 14.40
C PHE A 165 7.47 10.88 12.97
N PRO A 166 6.15 11.05 12.79
CA PRO A 166 5.53 10.93 11.48
C PRO A 166 5.74 12.20 10.64
N VAL A 167 6.09 12.01 9.38
CA VAL A 167 6.30 13.10 8.42
C VAL A 167 5.49 12.91 7.15
N ARG A 168 5.17 14.04 6.50
CA ARG A 168 4.57 14.10 5.17
C ARG A 168 5.38 15.02 4.26
N TRP A 169 5.61 14.59 3.02
CA TRP A 169 6.11 15.44 1.94
C TRP A 169 4.95 15.76 0.98
N PRO A 170 4.34 16.95 1.11
CA PRO A 170 3.20 17.31 0.27
C PRO A 170 3.63 17.62 -1.16
N ALA A 171 2.96 17.02 -2.15
CA ALA A 171 3.22 17.23 -3.56
C ALA A 171 3.04 18.69 -3.99
N ALA A 172 2.11 19.39 -3.34
CA ALA A 172 1.81 20.80 -3.61
C ALA A 172 2.92 21.76 -3.14
N ARG A 173 3.85 21.31 -2.28
CA ARG A 173 4.96 22.13 -1.77
C ARG A 173 6.28 21.34 -1.84
N PRO A 174 6.80 21.07 -3.06
CA PRO A 174 8.07 20.37 -3.24
C PRO A 174 9.21 21.05 -2.47
N GLY A 175 10.16 20.27 -1.97
CA GLY A 175 11.27 20.81 -1.19
C GLY A 175 10.92 21.13 0.28
N THR A 176 9.72 20.76 0.75
CA THR A 176 9.34 20.85 2.16
C THR A 176 8.87 19.51 2.74
N PHE A 177 8.83 19.42 4.06
CA PHE A 177 8.13 18.36 4.80
C PHE A 177 7.29 18.97 5.93
N GLU A 178 6.30 18.21 6.40
CA GLU A 178 5.47 18.53 7.56
C GLU A 178 5.70 17.44 8.62
N VAL A 179 5.82 17.82 9.89
CA VAL A 179 5.66 16.88 11.01
C VAL A 179 4.17 16.79 11.31
N LEU A 180 3.64 15.57 11.38
CA LEU A 180 2.23 15.36 11.66
C LEU A 180 1.99 15.37 13.18
N ASP A 181 0.97 16.12 13.62
CA ASP A 181 0.52 16.12 15.01
C ASP A 181 -0.20 14.79 15.31
N LEU A 182 0.53 13.85 15.89
CA LEU A 182 0.15 12.47 16.13
C LEU A 182 0.74 12.01 17.47
N PRO A 183 0.26 10.88 18.04
CA PRO A 183 0.82 10.32 19.26
C PRO A 183 2.33 10.10 19.16
N ALA A 184 3.02 10.12 20.31
CA ALA A 184 4.45 9.85 20.37
C ALA A 184 4.81 8.50 19.72
N PHE A 185 5.99 8.43 19.12
CA PHE A 185 6.49 7.24 18.42
C PHE A 185 5.61 6.81 17.23
N ALA A 186 4.86 7.73 16.63
CA ALA A 186 4.00 7.41 15.49
C ALA A 186 4.80 7.20 14.20
N GLU A 187 4.49 6.10 13.52
CA GLU A 187 5.08 5.69 12.25
C GLU A 187 3.98 5.43 11.21
N PRO A 188 3.92 6.20 10.11
CA PRO A 188 2.96 5.96 9.04
C PRO A 188 3.26 4.68 8.26
N ALA A 189 2.24 3.85 8.10
CA ALA A 189 2.30 2.60 7.34
C ALA A 189 1.69 2.72 5.93
N GLY A 190 0.80 3.70 5.71
CA GLY A 190 0.17 3.91 4.40
C GLY A 190 -0.55 5.24 4.30
N ILE A 191 -0.77 5.69 3.07
CA ILE A 191 -1.60 6.84 2.72
C ILE A 191 -2.53 6.46 1.57
N THR A 192 -3.81 6.76 1.71
CA THR A 192 -4.81 6.46 0.67
C THR A 192 -5.01 7.65 -0.28
N GLU A 193 -5.80 7.44 -1.32
CA GLU A 193 -6.02 8.43 -2.37
C GLU A 193 -6.74 9.71 -1.90
N ASP A 194 -7.53 9.62 -0.83
CA ASP A 194 -8.18 10.81 -0.26
C ASP A 194 -7.27 11.58 0.70
N GLY A 195 -6.07 11.07 0.98
CA GLY A 195 -5.12 11.64 1.93
C GLY A 195 -5.27 11.12 3.36
N THR A 196 -6.11 10.11 3.60
CA THR A 196 -6.16 9.40 4.89
C THR A 196 -4.87 8.63 5.11
N ILE A 197 -4.23 8.84 6.26
CA ILE A 197 -2.96 8.22 6.64
C ILE A 197 -3.25 7.25 7.78
N VAL A 198 -2.63 6.07 7.76
CA VAL A 198 -2.70 5.10 8.86
C VAL A 198 -1.31 4.77 9.36
N GLY A 199 -1.22 4.28 10.60
CA GLY A 199 0.05 3.84 11.14
C GLY A 199 -0.06 3.20 12.51
N THR A 200 1.12 2.97 13.09
CA THR A 200 1.28 2.45 14.46
C THR A 200 1.94 3.53 15.31
N ALA A 201 1.65 3.58 16.61
CA ALA A 201 2.30 4.49 17.55
C ALA A 201 2.47 3.83 18.92
N GLY A 202 3.28 4.45 19.78
CA GLY A 202 3.52 4.01 21.15
C GLY A 202 4.80 3.19 21.33
N GLU A 203 5.14 2.96 22.59
CA GLU A 203 6.36 2.26 23.01
C GLU A 203 6.33 0.77 22.66
N PHE A 204 7.51 0.13 22.75
CA PHE A 204 7.65 -1.30 22.57
C PHE A 204 6.65 -2.08 23.44
N ALA A 205 5.95 -3.04 22.82
CA ALA A 205 4.89 -3.84 23.44
C ALA A 205 3.61 -3.10 23.87
N ALA A 206 3.51 -1.78 23.62
CA ALA A 206 2.32 -0.95 23.87
C ALA A 206 1.78 -0.29 22.59
N TRP A 207 2.03 -0.91 21.44
CA TRP A 207 1.65 -0.36 20.13
C TRP A 207 0.14 -0.22 19.96
N THR A 208 -0.26 0.94 19.46
CA THR A 208 -1.64 1.27 19.09
C THR A 208 -1.70 1.65 17.62
N GLY A 209 -2.79 1.26 16.94
CA GLY A 209 -3.06 1.69 15.58
C GLY A 209 -3.75 3.06 15.59
N TRP A 210 -3.48 3.86 14.57
CA TRP A 210 -4.13 5.16 14.38
C TRP A 210 -4.51 5.38 12.92
N VAL A 211 -5.52 6.22 12.71
CA VAL A 211 -5.92 6.78 11.43
C VAL A 211 -6.00 8.30 11.55
N ARG A 212 -5.43 9.02 10.59
CA ARG A 212 -5.51 10.47 10.46
C ARG A 212 -6.23 10.82 9.17
N TYR A 213 -7.34 11.52 9.29
CA TYR A 213 -8.15 11.96 8.16
C TYR A 213 -7.60 13.26 7.54
N PRO A 214 -8.00 13.60 6.30
CA PRO A 214 -7.53 14.82 5.61
C PRO A 214 -7.87 16.13 6.35
N ASP A 215 -8.95 16.13 7.13
CA ASP A 215 -9.37 17.24 7.99
C ASP A 215 -8.50 17.40 9.26
N GLY A 216 -7.55 16.49 9.49
CA GLY A 216 -6.65 16.48 10.64
C GLY A 216 -7.18 15.71 11.86
N ARG A 217 -8.41 15.19 11.82
CA ARG A 217 -8.94 14.34 12.89
C ARG A 217 -8.11 13.05 12.98
N VAL A 218 -7.78 12.64 14.21
CA VAL A 218 -7.05 11.41 14.51
C VAL A 218 -7.95 10.49 15.34
N GLU A 219 -8.01 9.21 14.96
CA GLU A 219 -8.76 8.20 15.69
C GLU A 219 -7.91 6.94 15.91
N ALA A 220 -8.24 6.20 16.96
CA ALA A 220 -7.63 4.91 17.22
C ALA A 220 -8.16 3.87 16.22
N LEU A 221 -7.24 3.15 15.57
CA LEU A 221 -7.54 1.99 14.74
C LEU A 221 -7.27 0.74 15.58
N THR A 222 -8.32 0.09 16.06
CA THR A 222 -8.21 -1.05 17.00
C THR A 222 -9.39 -2.01 16.84
N VAL A 223 -9.44 -3.07 17.65
CA VAL A 223 -10.61 -3.94 17.81
C VAL A 223 -10.95 -4.09 19.30
N PRO A 224 -12.21 -4.42 19.65
CA PRO A 224 -12.58 -4.63 21.05
C PRO A 224 -11.69 -5.67 21.74
N GLY A 225 -11.11 -5.30 22.88
CA GLY A 225 -10.24 -6.17 23.69
C GLY A 225 -8.79 -6.28 23.20
N ALA A 226 -8.38 -5.55 22.16
CA ALA A 226 -6.98 -5.55 21.74
C ALA A 226 -6.07 -4.89 22.78
N LEU A 227 -5.00 -5.60 23.14
CA LEU A 227 -3.91 -5.11 23.97
C LEU A 227 -2.91 -4.31 23.13
N THR A 228 -2.63 -4.78 21.91
CA THR A 228 -1.78 -4.07 20.95
C THR A 228 -2.37 -4.15 19.55
N THR A 229 -2.11 -3.13 18.74
CA THR A 229 -2.48 -3.07 17.34
C THR A 229 -1.29 -2.57 16.51
N ILE A 230 -0.97 -3.29 15.44
CA ILE A 230 0.06 -2.93 14.47
C ILE A 230 -0.60 -2.84 13.10
N VAL A 231 -0.42 -1.71 12.43
CA VAL A 231 -0.94 -1.44 11.07
C VAL A 231 0.18 -1.64 10.05
N PHE A 232 -0.11 -2.33 8.95
CA PHE A 232 0.89 -2.67 7.93
C PHE A 232 0.74 -1.89 6.62
N ALA A 233 -0.49 -1.66 6.16
CA ALA A 233 -0.77 -1.00 4.88
C ALA A 233 -2.19 -0.45 4.83
N ALA A 234 -2.45 0.47 3.90
CA ALA A 234 -3.79 0.94 3.56
C ALA A 234 -3.90 1.27 2.08
N GLN A 235 -5.09 1.03 1.52
CA GLN A 235 -5.46 1.46 0.17
C GLN A 235 -6.97 1.60 0.03
N GLY A 236 -7.39 2.65 -0.68
CA GLY A 236 -8.81 3.01 -0.79
C GLY A 236 -9.41 3.28 0.60
N HIS A 237 -10.41 2.51 1.00
CA HIS A 237 -11.02 2.60 2.34
C HIS A 237 -10.62 1.43 3.24
N TRP A 238 -9.55 0.69 2.91
CA TRP A 238 -9.12 -0.46 3.69
C TRP A 238 -7.78 -0.18 4.36
N ALA A 239 -7.63 -0.64 5.59
CA ALA A 239 -6.34 -0.85 6.23
C ALA A 239 -6.22 -2.30 6.70
N ILE A 240 -4.99 -2.80 6.80
CA ILE A 240 -4.69 -4.14 7.32
C ILE A 240 -3.68 -4.09 8.45
N GLY A 241 -3.79 -5.06 9.35
CA GLY A 241 -2.98 -5.08 10.56
C GLY A 241 -3.10 -6.37 11.34
N ARG A 242 -2.41 -6.38 12.46
CA ARG A 242 -2.47 -7.46 13.44
C ARG A 242 -2.79 -6.89 14.80
N VAL A 243 -3.65 -7.58 15.51
CA VAL A 243 -4.05 -7.25 16.88
C VAL A 243 -3.67 -8.39 17.81
N ASN A 244 -3.22 -8.07 19.02
CA ASN A 244 -3.02 -9.02 20.10
C ASN A 244 -4.21 -8.93 21.06
N LEU A 245 -4.95 -10.01 21.23
CA LEU A 245 -6.12 -10.07 22.12
C LEU A 245 -5.80 -10.67 23.50
N GLY A 246 -4.51 -10.89 23.82
CA GLY A 246 -4.07 -11.58 25.03
C GLY A 246 -3.71 -13.06 24.79
N ASP A 247 -3.00 -13.68 25.75
CA ASP A 247 -2.67 -15.12 25.77
C ASP A 247 -1.99 -15.67 24.49
N GLY A 248 -1.24 -14.82 23.78
CA GLY A 248 -0.60 -15.17 22.51
C GLY A 248 -1.54 -15.21 21.31
N ASN A 249 -2.82 -14.84 21.48
CA ASN A 249 -3.81 -14.77 20.42
C ASN A 249 -3.58 -13.54 19.54
N GLN A 250 -2.85 -13.74 18.45
CA GLN A 250 -2.67 -12.74 17.41
C GLN A 250 -3.66 -12.97 16.26
N VAL A 251 -4.46 -11.95 15.97
CA VAL A 251 -5.45 -11.98 14.89
C VAL A 251 -5.04 -11.02 13.79
N LYS A 252 -5.05 -11.50 12.54
CA LYS A 252 -4.89 -10.66 11.35
C LYS A 252 -6.25 -10.03 11.04
N VAL A 253 -6.28 -8.73 10.84
CA VAL A 253 -7.52 -7.97 10.67
C VAL A 253 -7.43 -7.04 9.48
N ARG A 254 -8.61 -6.71 8.95
CA ARG A 254 -8.81 -5.67 7.96
C ARG A 254 -9.89 -4.73 8.47
N TRP A 255 -9.61 -3.43 8.47
CA TRP A 255 -10.55 -2.37 8.88
C TRP A 255 -11.11 -1.64 7.66
N ASP A 256 -12.40 -1.31 7.70
CA ASP A 256 -13.03 -0.33 6.83
C ASP A 256 -12.88 1.07 7.45
N LEU A 257 -12.12 1.93 6.80
CA LEU A 257 -11.77 3.26 7.30
C LEU A 257 -12.95 4.25 7.31
N ARG A 258 -14.07 3.89 6.69
CA ARG A 258 -15.28 4.74 6.64
C ARG A 258 -16.05 4.73 7.96
N ASP A 259 -16.15 3.58 8.59
CA ASP A 259 -16.96 3.36 9.79
C ASP A 259 -16.21 2.68 10.94
N GLY A 260 -14.94 2.33 10.74
CA GLY A 260 -14.10 1.65 11.73
C GLY A 260 -14.46 0.17 11.93
N SER A 261 -15.39 -0.39 11.15
CA SER A 261 -15.73 -1.80 11.20
C SER A 261 -14.52 -2.66 10.80
N TRP A 262 -14.46 -3.89 11.30
CA TRP A 262 -13.34 -4.78 11.04
C TRP A 262 -13.78 -6.21 10.78
N SER A 263 -12.93 -6.94 10.08
CA SER A 263 -13.11 -8.36 9.79
C SER A 263 -11.80 -9.11 10.00
N ARG A 264 -11.89 -10.35 10.50
CA ARG A 264 -10.73 -11.26 10.55
C ARG A 264 -10.29 -11.64 9.14
N LEU A 265 -8.97 -11.74 8.97
CA LEU A 265 -8.34 -12.29 7.78
C LEU A 265 -7.96 -13.76 8.00
N ALA A 266 -7.83 -14.50 6.91
CA ALA A 266 -7.40 -15.90 6.91
C ALA A 266 -6.13 -16.11 7.77
N ASP A 267 -6.18 -17.06 8.69
CA ASP A 267 -5.06 -17.37 9.61
C ASP A 267 -3.85 -17.93 8.86
N GLU A 268 -4.13 -18.55 7.72
CA GLU A 268 -3.20 -19.08 6.75
C GLU A 268 -2.20 -18.08 6.16
N LEU A 269 -2.51 -16.78 6.16
CA LEU A 269 -1.59 -15.75 5.70
C LEU A 269 -0.37 -15.74 6.62
N PRO A 270 0.85 -16.09 6.19
CA PRO A 270 2.00 -16.11 7.10
C PRO A 270 2.33 -14.71 7.65
N LEU A 271 2.12 -13.68 6.82
CA LEU A 271 2.34 -12.28 7.13
C LEU A 271 1.37 -11.41 6.34
N LEU A 272 1.30 -10.12 6.67
CA LEU A 272 0.53 -9.10 5.96
C LEU A 272 1.51 -8.13 5.31
N THR A 273 1.31 -7.81 4.04
CA THR A 273 2.18 -6.87 3.32
C THR A 273 1.41 -5.73 2.71
N ASP A 274 0.33 -6.02 1.99
CA ASP A 274 -0.38 -5.00 1.22
C ASP A 274 -1.87 -5.35 1.03
N VAL A 275 -2.67 -4.33 0.75
CA VAL A 275 -4.12 -4.40 0.50
C VAL A 275 -4.48 -3.50 -0.67
N ASN A 276 -5.43 -3.92 -1.51
CA ASN A 276 -5.95 -3.06 -2.59
C ASN A 276 -7.29 -2.41 -2.21
N SER A 277 -7.82 -1.52 -3.05
CA SER A 277 -9.07 -0.78 -2.78
C SER A 277 -10.32 -1.69 -2.71
N ARG A 278 -10.20 -2.95 -3.15
CA ARG A 278 -11.25 -3.98 -3.05
C ARG A 278 -11.17 -4.80 -1.77
N GLY A 279 -10.20 -4.50 -0.90
CA GLY A 279 -9.96 -5.18 0.37
C GLY A 279 -9.32 -6.56 0.21
N THR A 280 -8.74 -6.86 -0.96
CA THR A 280 -7.95 -8.08 -1.16
C THR A 280 -6.56 -7.85 -0.61
N VAL A 281 -6.06 -8.82 0.16
CA VAL A 281 -4.82 -8.72 0.94
C VAL A 281 -3.79 -9.71 0.40
N VAL A 282 -2.52 -9.34 0.41
CA VAL A 282 -1.41 -10.24 0.10
C VAL A 282 -0.39 -10.29 1.23
N GLY A 283 0.31 -11.42 1.33
CA GLY A 283 1.46 -11.57 2.20
C GLY A 283 2.01 -13.00 2.17
N GLY A 284 3.35 -13.10 2.16
CA GLY A 284 4.05 -14.35 1.94
C GLY A 284 3.65 -14.98 0.60
N ASP A 285 3.29 -16.25 0.58
CA ASP A 285 2.92 -16.98 -0.63
C ASP A 285 1.41 -16.96 -0.92
N ARG A 286 0.66 -16.05 -0.32
CA ARG A 286 -0.81 -16.08 -0.31
C ARG A 286 -1.47 -14.75 -0.68
N ILE A 287 -2.69 -14.90 -1.22
CA ILE A 287 -3.69 -13.84 -1.39
C ILE A 287 -4.94 -14.21 -0.59
N ALA A 288 -5.60 -13.24 0.04
CA ALA A 288 -6.77 -13.48 0.86
C ALA A 288 -7.84 -12.40 0.68
N ARG A 289 -9.09 -12.80 0.95
CA ARG A 289 -10.21 -11.88 1.08
C ARG A 289 -11.13 -12.39 2.18
N GLY A 290 -11.18 -11.64 3.29
CA GLY A 290 -11.83 -12.11 4.52
C GLY A 290 -11.07 -13.31 5.11
N ASP A 291 -11.82 -14.28 5.60
CA ASP A 291 -11.33 -15.51 6.23
C ASP A 291 -10.83 -16.58 5.25
N THR A 292 -10.92 -16.32 3.94
CA THR A 292 -10.43 -17.26 2.91
C THR A 292 -9.13 -16.79 2.28
N SER A 293 -8.21 -17.73 2.04
CA SER A 293 -6.95 -17.49 1.33
C SER A 293 -6.69 -18.52 0.24
N ARG A 294 -5.77 -18.18 -0.68
CA ARG A 294 -5.28 -19.05 -1.75
C ARG A 294 -3.78 -18.92 -1.88
N LEU A 295 -3.11 -20.06 -2.14
CA LEU A 295 -1.69 -20.08 -2.47
C LEU A 295 -1.47 -19.48 -3.86
N LEU A 296 -0.44 -18.64 -3.98
CA LEU A 296 0.06 -18.17 -5.25
C LEU A 296 0.89 -19.28 -5.91
N PRO A 297 0.71 -19.54 -7.21
CA PRO A 297 1.45 -20.58 -7.91
C PRO A 297 2.93 -20.20 -8.07
N GLY A 298 3.78 -21.22 -8.20
CA GLY A 298 5.22 -21.06 -8.45
C GLY A 298 6.13 -21.39 -7.26
N GLY A 299 5.56 -21.67 -6.10
CA GLY A 299 6.27 -22.31 -4.99
C GLY A 299 6.39 -23.83 -5.16
N GLY A 300 7.27 -24.46 -4.40
CA GLY A 300 7.51 -25.90 -4.41
C GLY A 300 8.63 -26.31 -3.44
N ALA A 301 9.07 -27.57 -3.52
CA ALA A 301 10.25 -28.02 -2.78
C ALA A 301 11.46 -27.17 -3.19
N GLN A 302 12.13 -26.53 -2.23
CA GLN A 302 13.27 -25.62 -2.44
C GLN A 302 12.98 -24.33 -3.24
N VAL A 303 11.72 -24.09 -3.63
CA VAL A 303 11.33 -22.87 -4.35
C VAL A 303 10.31 -22.10 -3.52
N GLY A 304 10.71 -20.93 -3.03
CA GLY A 304 9.83 -20.01 -2.30
C GLY A 304 9.23 -18.96 -3.23
N VAL A 305 8.03 -18.48 -2.92
CA VAL A 305 7.47 -17.25 -3.51
C VAL A 305 7.05 -16.30 -2.40
N GLY A 306 7.13 -15.01 -2.67
CA GLY A 306 6.69 -13.97 -1.74
C GLY A 306 6.05 -12.81 -2.47
N ALA A 307 4.78 -12.55 -2.18
CA ALA A 307 4.04 -11.37 -2.58
C ALA A 307 4.49 -10.16 -1.76
N ARG A 308 4.58 -9.02 -2.43
CA ARG A 308 5.00 -7.73 -1.86
C ARG A 308 3.91 -6.67 -1.95
N ALA A 309 3.22 -6.59 -3.10
CA ALA A 309 2.19 -5.58 -3.32
C ALA A 309 1.08 -6.09 -4.25
N ILE A 310 -0.10 -5.48 -4.19
CA ILE A 310 -1.28 -5.83 -4.97
C ILE A 310 -1.99 -4.60 -5.54
N ALA A 311 -2.17 -4.60 -6.86
CA ALA A 311 -2.93 -3.58 -7.56
C ALA A 311 -4.45 -3.76 -7.42
N ASP A 312 -5.22 -2.72 -7.70
CA ASP A 312 -6.69 -2.79 -7.76
C ASP A 312 -7.17 -3.68 -8.90
N THR A 313 -6.34 -3.91 -9.92
CA THR A 313 -6.63 -4.90 -10.98
C THR A 313 -6.51 -6.36 -10.52
N GLY A 314 -5.99 -6.60 -9.31
CA GLY A 314 -5.66 -7.94 -8.81
C GLY A 314 -4.30 -8.45 -9.28
N THR A 315 -3.52 -7.60 -9.95
CA THR A 315 -2.12 -7.90 -10.24
C THR A 315 -1.32 -7.90 -8.95
N VAL A 316 -0.69 -9.03 -8.61
CA VAL A 316 0.21 -9.14 -7.46
C VAL A 316 1.64 -9.12 -7.96
N VAL A 317 2.55 -8.47 -7.24
CA VAL A 317 3.99 -8.46 -7.55
C VAL A 317 4.79 -8.96 -6.37
N GLY A 318 6.00 -9.45 -6.64
CA GLY A 318 6.87 -9.97 -5.61
C GLY A 318 8.12 -10.64 -6.17
N PHE A 319 8.50 -11.75 -5.54
CA PHE A 319 9.66 -12.52 -5.92
C PHE A 319 9.42 -14.03 -5.91
N ARG A 320 10.24 -14.74 -6.68
CA ARG A 320 10.47 -16.19 -6.58
C ARG A 320 11.92 -16.40 -6.16
N ASN A 321 12.12 -17.21 -5.12
CA ASN A 321 13.43 -17.63 -4.61
C ASN A 321 13.67 -19.09 -5.02
N ASP A 322 14.61 -19.32 -5.92
CA ASP A 322 15.00 -20.64 -6.43
C ASP A 322 16.45 -20.89 -6.03
N ASP A 323 16.66 -21.72 -5.00
CA ASP A 323 17.98 -22.02 -4.44
C ASP A 323 18.82 -20.77 -4.11
N GLY A 324 18.21 -19.82 -3.41
CA GLY A 324 18.84 -18.55 -3.02
C GLY A 324 18.84 -17.48 -4.12
N ARG A 325 18.43 -17.80 -5.35
CA ARG A 325 18.30 -16.83 -6.44
C ARG A 325 16.91 -16.19 -6.45
N LEU A 326 16.86 -14.89 -6.16
CA LEU A 326 15.62 -14.13 -6.19
C LEU A 326 15.38 -13.50 -7.56
N THR A 327 14.20 -13.77 -8.12
CA THR A 327 13.73 -13.23 -9.40
C THR A 327 12.42 -12.48 -9.23
N PRO A 328 12.24 -11.32 -9.89
CA PRO A 328 11.03 -10.53 -9.79
C PRO A 328 9.92 -11.17 -10.60
N VAL A 329 8.74 -11.25 -10.01
CA VAL A 329 7.60 -11.91 -10.64
C VAL A 329 6.32 -11.10 -10.48
N ARG A 330 5.35 -11.39 -11.34
CA ARG A 330 3.96 -10.95 -11.19
C ARG A 330 2.99 -12.11 -11.30
N TRP A 331 1.89 -12.02 -10.57
CA TRP A 331 0.72 -12.89 -10.71
C TRP A 331 -0.46 -12.09 -11.25
N THR A 332 -1.26 -12.72 -12.13
CA THR A 332 -2.45 -12.11 -12.74
C THR A 332 -3.58 -13.13 -12.82
N GLY A 333 -4.83 -12.69 -12.79
CA GLY A 333 -5.99 -13.60 -12.81
C GLY A 333 -6.18 -14.38 -11.51
N CYS A 334 -5.74 -13.78 -10.41
CA CYS A 334 -6.01 -14.21 -9.04
C CYS A 334 -7.19 -13.33 -8.54
#